data_AF-X1RW94-F1
#
_entry.id   AF-X1RW94-F1
#
_cell.length_a   1.000
_cell.length_b   1.000
_cell.length_c   1.000
_cell.angle_alpha   90.00
_cell.angle_beta   90.00
_cell.angle_gamma   90.00
#
_symmetry.space_group_name_H-M   'P 1'
#
loop_
_entity.id
_entity.type
_entity.pdbx_description
1 polymer ?
#
loop_
_entity_poly.entity_id
_entity_poly.type
_entity_poly.pdbx_seq_one_letter_code
_entity_poly.pdbx_strand_id
1 'polypeptide(L)'
;GRRVSKQTVEQMVDQILNLSQGTKIQVLAPIIRFKKGEHKQILEDIQKKGFVRVRVDGNTFEVEEDIKIDRYKNHNIEVVVDRLLVKPEIKTRLADSIETALSLSEGIVVIEHDEATMRIADYIVDLGPGAGIHGGFLVARGSIEDIVKNKKSITGRYLNHHSKIDIPHQRRKGNGKYLEIFGARQFNLKSLIYFLFLLISA
;
A
#
# COMPACT_ATOMS: atom_id res chain seq x y z
N GLY A 1 20.19 19.10 -6.53
CA GLY A 1 19.49 17.96 -5.89
C GLY A 1 20.46 17.22 -5.00
N ARG A 2 20.00 16.60 -3.90
CA ARG A 2 20.85 15.67 -3.12
C ARG A 2 20.91 14.34 -3.86
N ARG A 3 22.10 13.75 -3.96
CA ARG A 3 22.31 12.41 -4.51
C ARG A 3 21.59 11.39 -3.62
N VAL A 4 20.97 10.39 -4.24
CA VAL A 4 20.49 9.20 -3.54
C VAL A 4 21.73 8.47 -3.02
N SER A 5 21.90 8.43 -1.70
CA SER A 5 22.98 7.72 -1.03
C SER A 5 22.42 6.46 -0.37
N LYS A 6 23.24 5.41 -0.26
CA LYS A 6 22.91 4.24 0.55
C LYS A 6 22.59 4.70 1.98
N GLN A 7 21.43 4.32 2.50
CA GLN A 7 21.03 4.58 3.88
C GLN A 7 21.27 3.32 4.71
N THR A 8 21.66 3.50 5.97
CA THR A 8 21.67 2.40 6.95
C THR A 8 20.25 2.16 7.46
N VAL A 9 19.99 0.96 7.99
CA VAL A 9 18.70 0.64 8.65
C VAL A 9 18.42 1.64 9.76
N GLU A 10 19.42 1.96 10.58
CA GLU A 10 19.30 2.94 11.66
C GLU A 10 18.85 4.33 11.16
N GLN A 11 19.42 4.81 10.04
CA GLN A 11 18.98 6.07 9.43
C GLN A 11 17.53 6.02 8.94
N MET A 12 17.10 4.89 8.36
CA MET A 12 15.72 4.71 7.92
C MET A 12 14.76 4.71 9.12
N VAL A 13 15.13 3.99 10.18
CA VAL A 13 14.37 3.90 11.43
C VAL A 13 14.22 5.29 12.06
N ASP A 14 15.31 6.03 12.21
CA ASP A 14 15.28 7.36 12.81
C ASP A 14 14.43 8.33 11.96
N GLN A 15 14.49 8.23 10.62
CA GLN A 15 13.62 9.02 9.74
C GLN A 15 12.13 8.73 9.95
N ILE A 16 11.77 7.46 10.11
CA ILE A 16 10.37 7.04 10.33
C ILE A 16 9.90 7.41 11.74
N LEU A 17 10.77 7.31 12.75
CA LEU A 17 10.45 7.72 14.13
C LEU A 17 10.32 9.24 14.30
N ASN A 18 10.85 10.02 13.35
CA ASN A 18 10.61 11.47 13.27
C ASN A 18 9.23 11.83 12.70
N LEU A 19 8.45 10.85 12.21
CA LEU A 19 7.05 11.10 11.88
C LEU A 19 6.24 11.34 13.16
N SER A 20 5.13 12.04 13.02
CA SER A 20 4.25 12.38 14.14
C SER A 20 3.74 11.10 14.83
N GLN A 21 3.81 11.05 16.16
CA GLN A 21 3.34 9.89 16.93
C GLN A 21 1.88 9.58 16.62
N GLY A 22 1.51 8.30 16.57
CA GLY A 22 0.16 7.88 16.17
C GLY A 22 0.01 7.61 14.67
N THR A 23 0.97 8.02 13.86
CA THR A 23 1.00 7.75 12.42
C THR A 23 0.94 6.25 12.14
N LYS A 24 0.03 5.82 11.27
CA LYS A 24 -0.03 4.43 10.79
C LYS A 24 0.88 4.28 9.58
N ILE A 25 1.74 3.27 9.61
CA ILE A 25 2.64 2.92 8.51
C ILE A 25 2.50 1.45 8.15
N GLN A 26 2.79 1.14 6.88
CA GLN A 26 3.05 -0.21 6.40
C GLN A 26 4.49 -0.31 5.92
N VAL A 27 5.21 -1.34 6.39
CA VAL A 27 6.54 -1.69 5.87
C VAL A 27 6.33 -2.70 4.75
N LEU A 28 6.72 -2.34 3.55
CA LEU A 28 6.46 -3.10 2.32
C LEU A 28 7.77 -3.52 1.65
N ALA A 29 7.80 -4.75 1.15
CA ALA A 29 8.90 -5.28 0.35
C ALA A 29 8.46 -5.47 -1.11
N PRO A 30 8.92 -4.63 -2.06
CA PRO A 30 8.51 -4.73 -3.47
C PRO A 30 9.20 -5.91 -4.17
N ILE A 31 8.46 -7.02 -4.35
CA ILE A 31 8.96 -8.26 -4.96
C ILE A 31 8.88 -8.21 -6.48
N ILE A 32 7.77 -7.71 -7.00
CA ILE A 32 7.56 -7.51 -8.44
C ILE A 32 7.32 -6.04 -8.70
N ARG A 33 8.02 -5.50 -9.71
CA ARG A 33 7.88 -4.12 -10.17
C ARG A 33 7.70 -4.10 -11.67
N PHE A 34 6.52 -3.70 -12.13
CA PHE A 34 6.17 -3.48 -13.53
C PHE A 34 6.52 -4.67 -14.46
N LYS A 35 6.22 -5.90 -14.02
CA LYS A 35 6.45 -7.12 -14.82
C LYS A 35 5.14 -7.78 -15.23
N LYS A 36 5.09 -8.29 -16.47
CA LYS A 36 3.99 -9.14 -16.96
C LYS A 36 4.04 -10.54 -16.34
N GLY A 37 2.88 -11.19 -16.28
CA GLY A 37 2.74 -12.57 -15.82
C GLY A 37 1.78 -12.73 -14.65
N GLU A 38 1.42 -13.97 -14.34
CA GLU A 38 0.49 -14.30 -13.25
C GLU A 38 1.19 -14.38 -11.88
N HIS A 39 2.53 -14.49 -11.86
CA HIS A 39 3.37 -14.50 -10.65
C HIS A 39 2.97 -15.53 -9.57
N LYS A 40 2.26 -16.61 -9.94
CA LYS A 40 1.78 -17.66 -9.01
C LYS A 40 2.86 -18.26 -8.12
N GLN A 41 3.99 -18.66 -8.70
CA GLN A 41 5.09 -19.24 -7.93
C GLN A 41 5.61 -18.28 -6.85
N ILE A 42 5.68 -16.99 -7.16
CA ILE A 42 6.14 -15.97 -6.22
C ILE A 42 5.15 -15.82 -5.07
N LEU A 43 3.84 -15.83 -5.35
CA LEU A 43 2.81 -15.78 -4.32
C LEU A 43 2.87 -17.01 -3.41
N GLU A 44 3.04 -18.21 -3.98
CA GLU A 44 3.23 -19.44 -3.20
C GLU A 44 4.49 -19.40 -2.33
N ASP A 45 5.60 -18.87 -2.86
CA ASP A 45 6.86 -18.77 -2.12
C ASP A 45 6.76 -17.76 -0.96
N ILE A 46 6.04 -16.66 -1.17
CA ILE A 46 5.69 -15.68 -0.12
C ILE A 46 4.88 -16.38 0.98
N GLN A 47 3.88 -17.19 0.60
CA GLN A 47 3.07 -17.96 1.55
C GLN A 47 3.91 -18.93 2.38
N LYS A 48 4.77 -19.71 1.72
CA LYS A 48 5.65 -20.69 2.37
C LYS A 48 6.64 -20.05 3.34
N LYS A 49 7.03 -18.81 3.09
CA LYS A 49 7.86 -18.00 3.99
C LYS A 49 7.07 -17.43 5.19
N GLY A 50 5.77 -17.69 5.27
CA GLY A 50 4.91 -17.32 6.41
C GLY A 50 4.29 -15.93 6.30
N PHE A 51 4.41 -15.25 5.16
CA PHE A 51 3.77 -13.95 4.97
C PHE A 51 2.30 -14.13 4.63
N VAL A 52 1.46 -13.39 5.35
CA VAL A 52 0.00 -13.51 5.27
C VAL A 52 -0.61 -12.56 4.24
N ARG A 53 0.04 -11.43 3.96
CA ARG A 53 -0.54 -10.36 3.13
C ARG A 53 0.40 -9.87 2.04
N VAL A 54 -0.19 -9.60 0.89
CA VAL A 54 0.46 -8.96 -0.25
C VAL A 54 -0.39 -7.81 -0.76
N ARG A 55 0.25 -6.83 -1.38
CA ARG A 55 -0.39 -5.82 -2.19
C ARG A 55 -0.13 -6.16 -3.65
N VAL A 56 -1.18 -6.16 -4.47
CA VAL A 56 -1.10 -6.34 -5.91
C VAL A 56 -1.76 -5.13 -6.55
N ASP A 57 -0.96 -4.37 -7.30
CA ASP A 57 -1.34 -3.09 -7.91
C ASP A 57 -2.02 -2.13 -6.92
N GLY A 58 -1.49 -2.08 -5.69
CA GLY A 58 -1.99 -1.23 -4.62
C GLY A 58 -3.18 -1.80 -3.83
N ASN A 59 -3.80 -2.91 -4.25
CA ASN A 59 -4.88 -3.57 -3.50
C ASN A 59 -4.31 -4.64 -2.58
N THR A 60 -4.78 -4.71 -1.33
CA THR A 60 -4.27 -5.71 -0.35
C THR A 60 -5.09 -7.00 -0.44
N PHE A 61 -4.40 -8.13 -0.47
CA PHE A 61 -4.95 -9.49 -0.49
C PHE A 61 -4.30 -10.34 0.60
N GLU A 62 -5.01 -11.36 1.07
CA GLU A 62 -4.40 -12.44 1.86
C GLU A 62 -3.80 -13.47 0.90
N VAL A 63 -2.61 -13.99 1.22
CA VAL A 63 -1.85 -14.86 0.30
C VAL A 63 -2.54 -16.22 0.10
N GLU A 64 -3.46 -16.59 0.99
CA GLU A 64 -4.26 -17.82 0.88
C GLU A 64 -5.43 -17.70 -0.13
N GLU A 65 -5.75 -16.49 -0.60
CA GLU A 65 -6.80 -16.25 -1.58
C GLU A 65 -6.33 -16.59 -3.01
N ASP A 66 -7.26 -17.02 -3.89
CA ASP A 66 -6.97 -17.17 -5.32
C ASP A 66 -6.86 -15.78 -5.97
N ILE A 67 -5.66 -15.18 -5.91
CA ILE A 67 -5.37 -13.86 -6.47
C ILE A 67 -5.30 -13.96 -7.99
N LYS A 68 -6.32 -13.45 -8.68
CA LYS A 68 -6.39 -13.43 -10.14
C LYS A 68 -5.59 -12.27 -10.72
N ILE A 69 -4.44 -12.59 -11.30
CA ILE A 69 -3.53 -11.64 -11.97
C ILE A 69 -3.60 -11.85 -13.49
N ASP A 70 -3.68 -10.76 -14.25
CA ASP A 70 -3.77 -10.79 -15.72
C ASP A 70 -2.38 -10.96 -16.35
N ARG A 71 -2.11 -12.15 -16.92
CA ARG A 71 -0.79 -12.46 -17.48
C ARG A 71 -0.27 -11.50 -18.55
N TYR A 72 -1.13 -10.72 -19.20
CA TYR A 72 -0.74 -9.83 -20.31
C TYR A 72 -0.44 -8.40 -19.87
N LYS A 73 -0.72 -8.05 -18.61
CA LYS A 73 -0.52 -6.71 -18.05
C LYS A 73 0.68 -6.68 -17.11
N ASN A 74 1.25 -5.48 -16.95
CA ASN A 74 2.30 -5.27 -15.96
C ASN A 74 1.68 -5.13 -14.58
N HIS A 75 2.29 -5.78 -13.60
CA HIS A 75 1.86 -5.77 -12.22
C HIS A 75 2.98 -5.30 -11.28
N ASN A 76 2.58 -4.75 -10.15
CA ASN A 76 3.44 -4.57 -8.98
C ASN A 76 2.93 -5.46 -7.85
N ILE A 77 3.84 -6.14 -7.15
CA ILE A 77 3.52 -6.98 -6.00
C ILE A 77 4.46 -6.62 -4.86
N GLU A 78 3.88 -6.18 -3.75
CA GLU A 78 4.60 -5.87 -2.51
C GLU A 78 4.15 -6.81 -1.38
N VAL A 79 5.09 -7.39 -0.64
CA VAL A 79 4.77 -8.10 0.60
C VAL A 79 4.54 -7.09 1.71
N VAL A 80 3.45 -7.24 2.46
CA VAL A 80 3.23 -6.44 3.68
C VAL A 80 3.97 -7.11 4.82
N VAL A 81 5.13 -6.56 5.18
CA VAL A 81 6.02 -7.13 6.21
C VAL A 81 5.50 -6.80 7.60
N ASP A 82 5.19 -5.53 7.87
CA ASP A 82 4.59 -5.12 9.14
C ASP A 82 3.65 -3.93 8.96
N ARG A 83 2.74 -3.76 9.91
CA ARG A 83 1.83 -2.61 10.03
C ARG A 83 2.00 -2.05 11.43
N LEU A 84 2.54 -0.85 11.50
CA LEU A 84 3.00 -0.26 12.74
C LEU A 84 2.30 1.08 12.97
N LEU A 85 2.25 1.48 14.23
CA LEU A 85 1.84 2.80 14.65
C LEU A 85 3.07 3.47 15.26
N VAL A 86 3.47 4.62 14.72
CA VAL A 86 4.72 5.30 15.09
C VAL A 86 4.66 5.72 16.56
N LYS A 87 5.55 5.13 17.34
CA LYS A 87 5.83 5.46 18.74
C LYS A 87 7.31 5.22 19.04
N PRO A 88 7.91 5.86 20.06
CA PRO A 88 9.32 5.64 20.39
C PRO A 88 9.67 4.17 20.68
N GLU A 89 8.72 3.40 21.23
CA GLU A 89 8.97 2.04 21.68
C GLU A 89 9.07 1.02 20.52
N ILE A 90 8.65 1.38 19.31
CA ILE A 90 8.68 0.45 18.16
C ILE A 90 10.05 0.39 17.46
N LYS A 91 11.08 1.11 17.94
CA LYS A 91 12.39 1.23 17.27
C LYS A 91 12.97 -0.11 16.82
N THR A 92 13.10 -1.06 17.75
CA THR A 92 13.68 -2.40 17.46
C THR A 92 12.82 -3.17 16.46
N ARG A 93 11.50 -3.25 16.69
CA ARG A 93 10.58 -3.96 15.80
C ARG A 93 10.55 -3.37 14.39
N LEU A 94 10.63 -2.04 14.28
CA LEU A 94 10.70 -1.34 13.01
C LEU A 94 12.00 -1.68 12.27
N ALA A 95 13.14 -1.71 12.98
CA ALA A 95 14.42 -2.12 12.40
C ALA A 95 14.35 -3.55 11.84
N ASP A 96 13.85 -4.50 12.63
CA ASP A 96 13.69 -5.90 12.23
C ASP A 96 12.76 -6.03 10.99
N SER A 97 11.70 -5.24 10.95
CA SER A 97 10.76 -5.20 9.83
C SER A 97 11.42 -4.64 8.56
N ILE A 98 12.23 -3.59 8.69
CA ILE A 98 12.97 -3.00 7.58
C ILE A 98 14.02 -3.99 7.06
N GLU A 99 14.78 -4.65 7.93
CA GLU A 99 15.75 -5.67 7.54
C GLU A 99 15.09 -6.82 6.79
N THR A 100 13.94 -7.29 7.30
CA THR A 100 13.14 -8.31 6.64
C THR A 100 12.70 -7.85 5.24
N ALA A 101 12.20 -6.62 5.11
CA ALA A 101 11.77 -6.09 3.82
C ALA A 101 12.93 -5.96 2.82
N LEU A 102 14.07 -5.45 3.27
CA LEU A 102 15.29 -5.32 2.46
C LEU A 102 15.79 -6.68 1.97
N SER A 103 15.79 -7.70 2.86
CA SER A 103 16.17 -9.07 2.52
C SER A 103 15.25 -9.69 1.47
N LEU A 104 13.95 -9.40 1.54
CA LEU A 104 12.97 -9.92 0.58
C LEU A 104 13.01 -9.24 -0.79
N SER A 105 13.50 -7.99 -0.89
CA SER A 105 13.30 -7.17 -2.09
C SER A 105 14.56 -6.49 -2.62
N GLU A 106 15.62 -7.27 -2.79
CA GLU A 106 16.90 -6.84 -3.41
C GLU A 106 17.45 -5.54 -2.79
N GLY A 107 17.27 -5.35 -1.47
CA GLY A 107 17.75 -4.19 -0.74
C GLY A 107 16.88 -2.94 -0.87
N ILE A 108 15.60 -3.08 -1.25
CA ILE A 108 14.63 -1.99 -1.31
C ILE A 108 13.62 -2.14 -0.17
N VAL A 109 13.08 -1.05 0.33
CA VAL A 109 11.96 -1.05 1.27
C VAL A 109 11.07 0.11 0.92
N VAL A 110 9.75 -0.08 1.02
CA VAL A 110 8.77 0.97 0.82
C VAL A 110 8.01 1.15 2.12
N ILE A 111 7.93 2.40 2.59
CA ILE A 111 7.10 2.76 3.75
C ILE A 111 5.88 3.47 3.21
N GLU A 112 4.70 2.87 3.41
CA GLU A 112 3.43 3.46 3.01
C GLU A 112 2.72 4.04 4.22
N HIS A 113 2.11 5.21 4.03
CA HIS A 113 1.35 5.91 5.07
C HIS A 113 0.06 6.48 4.49
N ASP A 114 -1.08 6.27 5.17
CA ASP A 114 -2.42 6.66 4.74
C ASP A 114 -2.57 8.19 4.50
N GLU A 115 -3.61 8.64 3.79
CA GLU A 115 -3.88 10.08 3.54
C GLU A 115 -4.00 10.87 4.84
N ALA A 116 -4.63 10.27 5.86
CA ALA A 116 -4.69 10.84 7.19
C ALA A 116 -3.29 11.12 7.76
N THR A 117 -2.30 10.25 7.46
CA THR A 117 -0.90 10.47 7.81
C THR A 117 -0.31 11.65 7.07
N MET A 118 -0.54 11.77 5.76
CA MET A 118 -0.07 12.95 5.01
C MET A 118 -0.61 14.25 5.64
N ARG A 119 -1.88 14.24 6.06
CA ARG A 119 -2.52 15.43 6.64
C ARG A 119 -1.98 15.86 7.99
N ILE A 120 -1.44 14.93 8.78
CA ILE A 120 -0.85 15.24 10.09
C ILE A 120 0.67 15.33 10.05
N ALA A 121 1.31 15.01 8.93
CA ALA A 121 2.75 15.03 8.79
C ALA A 121 3.30 16.45 8.90
N ASP A 122 4.34 16.61 9.72
CA ASP A 122 5.06 17.87 9.88
C ASP A 122 5.80 18.28 8.58
N TYR A 123 6.16 17.29 7.76
CA TYR A 123 6.86 17.50 6.50
C TYR A 123 6.58 16.38 5.50
N ILE A 124 6.26 16.76 4.27
CA ILE A 124 5.95 15.86 3.16
C ILE A 124 6.95 16.11 2.03
N VAL A 125 7.33 15.04 1.32
CA VAL A 125 8.15 15.09 0.11
C VAL A 125 7.38 14.39 -1.01
N ASP A 126 7.02 15.14 -2.04
CA ASP A 126 6.26 14.64 -3.20
C ASP A 126 7.19 14.42 -4.39
N LEU A 127 7.25 13.18 -4.88
CA LEU A 127 8.09 12.74 -5.99
C LEU A 127 7.22 12.41 -7.20
N GLY A 128 7.63 12.82 -8.41
CA GLY A 128 6.80 12.71 -9.61
C GLY A 128 7.22 13.72 -10.68
N PRO A 129 6.62 13.77 -11.89
CA PRO A 129 5.18 13.78 -12.13
C PRO A 129 4.58 12.45 -12.63
N GLY A 130 5.40 11.42 -12.81
CA GLY A 130 4.96 10.08 -13.23
C GLY A 130 5.85 8.98 -12.65
N ALA A 131 5.69 7.77 -13.16
CA ALA A 131 6.48 6.60 -12.76
C ALA A 131 7.62 6.30 -13.75
N GLY A 132 8.62 5.52 -13.31
CA GLY A 132 9.74 5.08 -14.15
C GLY A 132 10.58 6.25 -14.68
N ILE A 133 10.85 6.27 -15.99
CA ILE A 133 11.64 7.35 -16.64
C ILE A 133 11.00 8.74 -16.52
N HIS A 134 9.69 8.80 -16.23
CA HIS A 134 8.95 10.05 -16.02
C HIS A 134 8.85 10.42 -14.53
N GLY A 135 9.51 9.66 -13.64
CA GLY A 135 9.57 9.88 -12.19
C GLY A 135 10.95 10.34 -11.72
N GLY A 136 11.18 10.29 -10.41
CA GLY A 136 12.48 10.62 -9.80
C GLY A 136 12.79 12.12 -9.66
N PHE A 137 11.83 12.98 -9.98
CA PHE A 137 11.93 14.42 -9.73
C PHE A 137 11.20 14.79 -8.44
N LEU A 138 11.77 15.76 -7.72
CA LEU A 138 11.11 16.39 -6.58
C LEU A 138 10.08 17.40 -7.11
N VAL A 139 8.80 17.16 -6.86
CA VAL A 139 7.69 18.01 -7.31
C VAL A 139 7.35 19.07 -6.28
N ALA A 140 7.23 18.65 -5.02
CA ALA A 140 6.89 19.50 -3.89
C ALA A 140 7.54 18.97 -2.61
N ARG A 141 7.76 19.85 -1.64
CA ARG A 141 8.14 19.48 -0.28
C ARG A 141 7.71 20.57 0.69
N GLY A 142 7.44 20.24 1.94
CA GLY A 142 7.01 21.20 2.96
C GLY A 142 5.89 20.66 3.81
N SER A 143 5.15 21.56 4.47
CA SER A 143 3.96 21.17 5.23
C SER A 143 2.83 20.67 4.30
N ILE A 144 1.76 20.14 4.88
CA ILE A 144 0.56 19.77 4.12
C ILE A 144 0.03 20.94 3.26
N GLU A 145 0.07 22.17 3.78
CA GLU A 145 -0.34 23.37 3.06
C GLU A 145 0.56 23.64 1.85
N ASP A 146 1.87 23.42 1.98
CA ASP A 146 2.82 23.60 0.88
C ASP A 146 2.56 22.61 -0.25
N ILE A 147 2.25 21.35 0.09
CA ILE A 147 1.89 20.32 -0.88
C ILE A 147 0.56 20.67 -1.57
N VAL A 148 -0.47 21.03 -0.80
CA VAL A 148 -1.81 21.39 -1.29
C VAL A 148 -1.79 22.61 -2.22
N LYS A 149 -0.95 23.61 -1.93
CA LYS A 149 -0.81 24.82 -2.75
C LYS A 149 -0.02 24.58 -4.04
N ASN A 150 0.82 23.56 -4.07
CA ASN A 150 1.67 23.30 -5.22
C ASN A 150 0.88 22.63 -6.37
N LYS A 151 0.49 23.42 -7.37
CA LYS A 151 -0.28 22.96 -8.55
C LYS A 151 0.41 21.85 -9.37
N LYS A 152 1.72 21.68 -9.24
CA LYS A 152 2.47 20.60 -9.93
C LYS A 152 2.33 19.27 -9.20
N SER A 153 2.03 19.29 -7.90
CA SER A 153 1.82 18.10 -7.08
C SER A 153 0.52 17.39 -7.46
N ILE A 154 0.62 16.16 -7.95
CA ILE A 154 -0.57 15.29 -8.11
C ILE A 154 -1.15 15.01 -6.73
N THR A 155 -0.29 14.68 -5.77
CA THR A 155 -0.64 14.43 -4.36
C THR A 155 -1.40 15.60 -3.75
N GLY A 156 -0.93 16.84 -3.95
CA GLY A 156 -1.61 18.07 -3.51
C GLY A 156 -2.99 18.27 -4.13
N ARG A 157 -3.20 17.88 -5.40
CA ARG A 157 -4.52 17.95 -6.06
C ARG A 157 -5.54 16.98 -5.48
N TYR A 158 -5.12 15.80 -5.04
CA TYR A 158 -5.99 14.85 -4.34
C TYR A 158 -6.27 15.30 -2.90
N LEU A 159 -5.23 15.77 -2.20
CA LEU A 159 -5.33 16.27 -0.83
C LEU A 159 -6.21 17.52 -0.69
N ASN A 160 -6.28 18.37 -1.71
CA ASN A 160 -7.11 19.58 -1.67
C ASN A 160 -8.54 19.37 -2.21
N HIS A 161 -8.92 18.12 -2.52
CA HIS A 161 -10.23 17.76 -3.06
C HIS A 161 -10.58 18.34 -4.45
N HIS A 162 -9.66 19.02 -5.15
CA HIS A 162 -9.83 19.42 -6.57
C HIS A 162 -9.82 18.21 -7.50
N SER A 163 -9.17 17.12 -7.10
CA SER A 163 -9.28 15.82 -7.77
C SER A 163 -9.84 14.82 -6.77
N LYS A 164 -10.96 14.20 -7.13
CA LYS A 164 -11.55 13.09 -6.37
C LYS A 164 -11.72 11.92 -7.31
N ILE A 165 -11.66 10.73 -6.74
CA ILE A 165 -12.23 9.57 -7.41
C ILE A 165 -13.74 9.76 -7.35
N ASP A 166 -14.37 9.93 -8.51
CA ASP A 166 -15.81 10.11 -8.59
C ASP A 166 -16.53 8.92 -7.96
N ILE A 167 -17.30 9.20 -6.91
CA ILE A 167 -18.16 8.19 -6.30
C ILE A 167 -19.42 8.13 -7.16
N PRO A 168 -19.77 6.97 -7.74
CA PRO A 168 -20.97 6.85 -8.54
C PRO A 168 -22.20 7.30 -7.74
N HIS A 169 -22.93 8.30 -8.25
CA HIS A 169 -24.14 8.85 -7.62
C HIS A 169 -25.22 7.77 -7.44
N GLN A 170 -25.25 6.80 -8.35
CA GLN A 170 -26.05 5.59 -8.19
C GLN A 170 -25.12 4.40 -8.04
N ARG A 171 -25.28 3.67 -6.93
CA ARG A 171 -24.81 2.30 -6.87
C ARG A 171 -25.60 1.49 -7.89
N ARG A 172 -24.94 0.55 -8.57
CA ARG A 172 -25.65 -0.40 -9.44
C ARG A 172 -26.75 -1.05 -8.60
N LYS A 173 -27.96 -1.13 -9.14
CA LYS A 173 -29.01 -1.95 -8.52
C LYS A 173 -28.62 -3.42 -8.71
N GLY A 174 -28.80 -4.24 -7.68
CA GLY A 174 -28.68 -5.69 -7.80
C GLY A 174 -29.57 -6.18 -8.94
N ASN A 175 -29.06 -7.11 -9.74
CA ASN A 175 -29.80 -7.71 -10.86
C ASN A 175 -30.80 -8.80 -10.40
N GLY A 176 -31.16 -8.81 -9.11
CA GLY A 176 -31.96 -9.84 -8.47
C GLY A 176 -31.21 -11.13 -8.15
N LYS A 177 -29.97 -11.31 -8.64
CA LYS A 177 -29.14 -12.48 -8.33
C LYS A 177 -28.29 -12.24 -7.09
N TYR A 178 -28.25 -13.22 -6.22
CA TYR A 178 -27.45 -13.18 -4.98
C TYR A 178 -26.78 -14.53 -4.74
N LEU A 179 -25.67 -14.49 -4.01
CA LEU A 179 -25.07 -15.67 -3.38
C LEU A 179 -25.42 -15.63 -1.90
N GLU A 180 -25.91 -16.74 -1.39
CA GLU A 180 -26.21 -16.90 0.03
C GLU A 180 -25.12 -17.74 0.68
N ILE A 181 -24.50 -17.19 1.72
CA ILE A 181 -23.47 -17.88 2.49
C ILE A 181 -24.11 -18.38 3.77
N PHE A 182 -24.24 -19.70 3.89
CA PHE A 182 -24.82 -20.36 5.06
C PHE A 182 -23.74 -20.87 5.99
N GLY A 183 -23.84 -20.51 7.27
CA GLY A 183 -23.09 -21.17 8.33
C GLY A 183 -21.57 -21.03 8.21
N ALA A 184 -21.09 -19.89 7.70
CA ALA A 184 -19.65 -19.66 7.59
C ALA A 184 -19.01 -19.67 8.99
N ARG A 185 -18.06 -20.59 9.19
CA ARG A 185 -17.47 -20.93 10.50
C ARG A 185 -15.95 -21.07 10.49
N GLN A 186 -15.30 -20.78 9.36
CA GLN A 186 -13.84 -20.89 9.27
C GLN A 186 -13.17 -19.72 10.01
N PHE A 187 -12.05 -20.01 10.69
CA PHE A 187 -11.33 -19.08 11.57
C PHE A 187 -12.18 -18.53 12.72
N ASN A 188 -12.32 -17.20 12.80
CA ASN A 188 -13.06 -16.50 13.83
C ASN A 188 -14.53 -16.20 13.45
N LEU A 189 -15.04 -16.79 12.36
CA LEU A 189 -16.41 -16.58 11.91
C LEU A 189 -17.41 -17.28 12.84
N LYS A 190 -18.29 -16.48 13.45
CA LYS A 190 -19.29 -16.94 14.43
C LYS A 190 -20.58 -17.42 13.76
N SER A 191 -20.50 -18.39 12.86
CA SER A 191 -21.67 -19.05 12.24
C SER A 191 -22.70 -18.06 11.67
N LEU A 192 -22.28 -17.27 10.68
CA LEU A 192 -23.10 -16.19 10.13
C LEU A 192 -23.88 -16.64 8.88
N ILE A 193 -25.06 -16.06 8.68
CA ILE A 193 -25.83 -16.15 7.43
C ILE A 193 -25.83 -14.76 6.80
N TYR A 194 -25.32 -14.63 5.58
CA TYR A 194 -25.28 -13.35 4.85
C TYR A 194 -25.69 -13.54 3.38
N PHE A 195 -26.36 -12.52 2.85
CA PHE A 195 -26.70 -12.39 1.43
C PHE A 195 -25.71 -11.45 0.75
N LEU A 196 -24.94 -11.96 -0.22
CA LEU A 196 -24.09 -11.15 -1.09
C LEU A 196 -24.84 -10.89 -2.40
N PHE A 197 -25.29 -9.65 -2.60
CA PHE A 197 -25.91 -9.24 -3.86
C PHE A 197 -24.85 -8.97 -4.92
N LEU A 198 -24.89 -9.72 -6.03
CA LEU A 198 -23.95 -9.57 -7.13
C LEU A 198 -24.37 -8.41 -8.03
N LEU A 199 -23.56 -7.35 -8.06
CA LEU A 199 -23.72 -6.20 -8.96
C LEU A 199 -23.09 -6.48 -10.33
N ILE A 200 -23.56 -7.52 -11.00
CA ILE A 200 -23.19 -7.78 -12.41
C ILE A 200 -24.23 -7.07 -13.27
N SER A 201 -23.92 -5.84 -13.68
CA SER A 201 -24.60 -5.20 -14.81
C SER A 201 -24.22 -5.96 -16.08
N ALA A 202 -25.23 -6.44 -16.81
CA ALA A 202 -25.08 -6.87 -18.21
C ALA A 202 -24.89 -5.64 -19.10
#